data_AF-A0A2V8A8P2-F1
#
_entry.id   AF-A0A2V8A8P2-F1
#
_cell.length_a   1.000
_cell.length_b   1.000
_cell.length_c   1.000
_cell.angle_alpha   90.00
_cell.angle_beta   90.00
_cell.angle_gamma   90.00
#
_symmetry.space_group_name_H-M   'P 1'
#
loop_
_entity.id
_entity.type
_entity.pdbx_description
1 polymer ?
#
loop_
_entity_poly.entity_id
_entity_poly.type
_entity_poly.pdbx_seq_one_letter_code
_entity_poly.pdbx_strand_id
1 'polypeptide(L)'
;MDVMTVNLAYKPYFHVERRKYRFRILNGSVARFFKLALVDASGVAQPITQIANDGNLLPQPVTLLELDEQGIAWRATAARQRSRHGNGYAKTCIDCAPAAA
;
A
#
# COMPACT_ATOMS: atom_id res chain seq x y z
N MET A 1 -17.16 -12.13 -4.90
CA MET A 1 -16.84 -11.24 -3.76
C MET A 1 -16.76 -9.84 -4.31
N ASP A 2 -17.81 -9.04 -4.17
CA ASP A 2 -17.87 -7.69 -4.74
C ASP A 2 -17.11 -6.66 -3.89
N VAL A 3 -17.04 -6.91 -2.59
CA VAL A 3 -16.54 -5.96 -1.59
C VAL A 3 -15.09 -6.26 -1.21
N MET A 4 -14.25 -5.21 -1.19
CA MET A 4 -12.89 -5.26 -0.67
C MET A 4 -12.90 -4.93 0.83
N THR A 5 -12.30 -5.81 1.63
CA THR A 5 -12.14 -5.64 3.07
C THR A 5 -10.67 -5.64 3.45
N VAL A 6 -10.31 -4.81 4.44
CA VAL A 6 -8.98 -4.84 5.06
C VAL A 6 -9.19 -5.26 6.51
N ASN A 7 -8.54 -6.34 6.94
CA ASN A 7 -8.73 -6.94 8.26
C ASN A 7 -10.23 -7.15 8.62
N LEU A 8 -10.99 -7.74 7.69
CA LEU A 8 -12.44 -8.01 7.80
C LEU A 8 -13.36 -6.77 7.89
N ALA A 9 -12.80 -5.55 7.85
CA ALA A 9 -13.59 -4.32 7.80
C ALA A 9 -13.78 -3.84 6.35
N TYR A 10 -14.99 -3.39 6.02
CA TYR A 10 -15.25 -2.70 4.75
C TYR A 10 -14.71 -1.28 4.81
N LYS A 11 -13.83 -0.91 3.86
CA LYS A 11 -13.23 0.43 3.70
C LYS A 11 -12.83 1.09 5.03
N PRO A 12 -11.94 0.48 5.83
CA PRO A 12 -11.53 1.08 7.09
C PRO A 12 -10.70 2.34 6.87
N TYR A 13 -10.83 3.29 7.79
CA TYR A 13 -9.97 4.46 7.86
C TYR A 13 -8.99 4.30 9.01
N PHE A 14 -7.73 4.71 8.79
CA PHE A 14 -6.69 4.68 9.82
C PHE A 14 -6.06 6.07 9.95
N HIS A 15 -6.24 6.69 11.11
CA HIS A 15 -5.61 7.97 11.42
C HIS A 15 -4.11 7.75 11.68
N VAL A 16 -3.28 8.30 10.80
CA VAL A 16 -1.83 8.22 10.90
C VAL A 16 -1.25 9.55 11.39
N GLU A 17 -0.33 9.46 12.34
CA GLU A 17 0.49 10.60 12.76
C GLU A 17 1.66 10.81 11.78
N ARG A 18 2.40 11.91 11.93
CA ARG A 18 3.57 12.23 11.09
C ARG A 18 4.82 11.40 11.44
N ARG A 19 4.70 10.07 11.37
CA ARG A 19 5.78 9.11 11.64
C ARG A 19 5.86 8.02 10.58
N LYS A 20 6.97 7.28 10.57
CA LYS A 20 7.14 6.12 9.70
C LYS A 20 6.25 4.98 10.22
N TYR A 21 5.46 4.39 9.33
CA TYR A 21 4.66 3.20 9.60
C TYR A 21 5.13 2.05 8.73
N ARG A 22 5.11 0.84 9.30
CA ARG A 22 5.39 -0.42 8.61
C ARG A 22 4.08 -1.16 8.40
N PHE A 23 3.59 -1.17 7.17
CA PHE A 23 2.42 -1.93 6.78
C PHE A 23 2.85 -3.32 6.34
N ARG A 24 2.23 -4.34 6.93
CA ARG A 24 2.34 -5.73 6.47
C ARG A 24 1.10 -6.04 5.67
N ILE A 25 1.25 -6.05 4.36
CA ILE A 25 0.16 -6.27 3.43
C ILE A 25 0.18 -7.75 3.05
N LEU A 26 -0.95 -8.41 3.20
CA LEU A 26 -1.18 -9.79 2.79
C LEU A 26 -2.39 -9.80 1.85
N ASN A 27 -2.21 -10.35 0.65
CA ASN A 27 -3.34 -10.65 -0.21
C ASN A 27 -4.03 -11.95 0.27
N GLY A 28 -5.12 -11.79 1.01
CA GLY A 28 -5.98 -12.90 1.46
C GLY A 28 -7.15 -13.23 0.53
N SER A 29 -7.16 -12.69 -0.71
CA SER A 29 -8.22 -12.95 -1.68
C SER A 29 -8.10 -14.36 -2.28
N VAL A 30 -9.22 -14.89 -2.78
CA VAL A 30 -9.28 -16.24 -3.37
C VAL A 30 -8.80 -16.26 -4.82
N ALA A 31 -8.99 -15.16 -5.56
CA ALA A 31 -8.71 -15.11 -7.00
C ALA A 31 -8.37 -13.71 -7.54
N ARG A 32 -8.27 -12.68 -6.68
CA ARG A 32 -7.95 -11.31 -7.12
C ARG A 32 -6.47 -11.03 -6.93
N PHE A 33 -5.84 -10.55 -8.00
CA PHE A 33 -4.56 -9.88 -7.96
C PHE A 33 -4.79 -8.42 -7.58
N PHE A 34 -3.89 -7.86 -6.78
CA PHE A 34 -3.97 -6.45 -6.38
C PHE A 34 -2.71 -5.72 -6.76
N LYS A 35 -2.90 -4.55 -7.36
CA LYS A 35 -1.83 -3.57 -7.54
C LYS A 35 -2.11 -2.38 -6.65
N LEU A 36 -1.21 -2.16 -5.69
CA LEU A 36 -1.45 -1.21 -4.60
C LEU A 36 -0.57 0.03 -4.76
N ALA A 37 -1.20 1.18 -4.81
CA ALA A 37 -0.54 2.48 -4.78
C ALA A 37 -1.02 3.28 -3.57
N LEU A 38 -0.12 4.06 -3.00
CA LEU A 38 -0.45 4.99 -1.94
C LEU A 38 -0.73 6.34 -2.58
N VAL A 39 -1.90 6.92 -2.39
CA VAL A 39 -2.24 8.24 -2.93
C VAL A 39 -2.54 9.23 -1.82
N ASP A 40 -2.37 10.52 -2.14
CA ASP A 40 -2.88 11.58 -1.29
C ASP A 40 -4.38 11.86 -1.54
N ALA A 41 -4.92 12.87 -0.86
CA ALA A 41 -6.32 13.26 -1.03
C ALA A 41 -6.64 13.78 -2.45
N SER A 42 -5.64 14.29 -3.16
CA SER A 42 -5.72 14.74 -4.56
C SER A 42 -5.54 13.62 -5.60
N GLY A 43 -5.31 12.37 -5.17
CA GLY A 43 -5.13 11.23 -6.06
C GLY A 43 -3.72 11.09 -6.64
N VAL A 44 -2.74 11.84 -6.12
CA VAL A 44 -1.35 11.76 -6.58
C VAL A 44 -0.61 10.64 -5.85
N ALA A 45 0.02 9.74 -6.62
CA ALA A 45 0.81 8.64 -6.08
C ALA A 45 1.98 9.16 -5.21
N GLN A 46 2.14 8.55 -4.05
CA GLN A 46 3.14 8.88 -3.05
C GLN A 46 4.18 7.76 -2.96
N PRO A 47 5.46 8.09 -2.77
CA PRO A 47 6.52 7.09 -2.69
C PRO A 47 6.37 6.23 -1.45
N ILE A 48 6.51 4.92 -1.66
CA ILE A 48 6.45 3.85 -0.67
C ILE A 48 7.77 3.10 -0.70
N THR A 49 8.31 2.74 0.46
CA THR A 49 9.56 1.98 0.54
C THR A 49 9.25 0.53 0.84
N GLN A 50 9.47 -0.37 -0.11
CA GLN A 50 9.39 -1.80 0.12
C GLN A 50 10.66 -2.29 0.82
N ILE A 51 10.48 -3.01 1.93
CA ILE A 51 11.60 -3.49 2.78
C ILE A 51 11.64 -5.02 2.82
N ALA A 52 10.53 -5.70 2.58
CA ALA A 52 10.47 -7.15 2.61
C ALA A 52 9.47 -7.69 1.58
N ASN A 53 9.75 -8.92 1.12
CA ASN A 53 8.86 -9.74 0.32
C ASN A 53 8.35 -10.94 1.15
N ASP A 54 7.69 -11.89 0.50
CA ASP A 54 7.08 -13.06 1.14
C ASP A 54 8.08 -13.98 1.86
N GLY A 55 9.34 -14.00 1.41
CA GLY A 55 10.37 -14.87 1.93
C GLY A 55 11.31 -14.21 2.95
N ASN A 56 11.66 -12.92 2.80
CA ASN A 56 12.57 -12.24 3.71
C ASN A 56 12.63 -10.71 3.50
N LEU A 57 13.48 -10.04 4.30
CA LEU A 57 13.97 -8.69 4.03
C LEU A 57 14.68 -8.63 2.67
N LEU A 58 14.43 -7.55 1.94
CA LEU A 58 15.18 -7.23 0.73
C LEU A 58 16.62 -6.80 1.11
N PRO A 59 17.62 -7.07 0.25
CA PRO A 59 19.01 -6.67 0.51
C PRO A 59 19.16 -5.14 0.61
N GLN A 60 18.29 -4.39 -0.06
CA GLN A 60 18.20 -2.93 0.04
C GLN A 60 16.74 -2.48 0.00
N PRO A 61 16.34 -1.44 0.75
CA PRO A 61 15.02 -0.84 0.63
C PRO A 61 14.81 -0.24 -0.77
N VAL A 62 13.70 -0.57 -1.42
CA VAL A 62 13.34 -0.08 -2.75
C VAL A 62 12.20 0.92 -2.64
N THR A 63 12.38 2.13 -3.16
CA THR A 63 11.33 3.15 -3.21
C THR A 63 10.55 3.05 -4.51
N LEU A 64 9.25 2.81 -4.40
CA LEU A 64 8.32 2.62 -5.52
C LEU A 64 7.11 3.53 -5.35
N LEU A 65 6.47 3.92 -6.46
CA LEU A 65 5.18 4.64 -6.42
C LEU A 65 3.98 3.67 -6.32
N GLU A 66 4.20 2.44 -6.77
CA GLU A 66 3.22 1.38 -6.82
C GLU A 66 3.90 0.06 -6.49
N LEU A 67 3.22 -0.81 -5.75
CA LEU A 67 3.69 -2.16 -5.47
C LEU A 67 3.49 -3.05 -6.69
N ASP A 68 4.37 -4.05 -6.81
CA ASP A 68 4.24 -5.07 -7.84
C ASP A 68 2.94 -5.88 -7.66
N GLU A 69 2.50 -6.53 -8.73
CA GLU A 69 1.24 -7.27 -8.75
C GLU A 69 1.25 -8.39 -7.68
N GLN A 70 0.38 -8.25 -6.68
CA GLN A 70 0.33 -9.18 -5.56
C GLN A 70 -0.57 -10.36 -5.88
N GLY A 71 0.04 -11.53 -6.07
CA GLY A 71 -0.65 -12.82 -6.12
C GLY A 71 -1.32 -13.20 -4.79
N ILE A 72 -2.09 -14.27 -4.83
CA ILE A 72 -2.73 -14.85 -3.63
C ILE A 72 -1.65 -15.28 -2.63
N ALA A 73 -1.89 -15.03 -1.34
CA ALA A 73 -0.97 -15.30 -0.25
C ALA A 73 0.35 -14.51 -0.27
N TRP A 74 0.56 -13.61 -1.25
CA TRP A 74 1.76 -12.79 -1.31
C TRP A 74 1.80 -11.75 -0.20
N ARG A 75 2.95 -11.64 0.46
CA ARG A 75 3.21 -10.63 1.49
C ARG A 75 4.20 -9.59 1.00
N ALA A 76 3.84 -8.33 1.20
CA ALA A 76 4.76 -7.22 1.04
C ALA A 76 4.81 -6.40 2.33
N THR A 77 6.02 -6.05 2.77
CA THR A 77 6.20 -5.03 3.78
C THR A 77 6.51 -3.71 3.11
N ALA A 78 5.58 -2.77 3.22
CA ALA A 78 5.70 -1.40 2.75
C ALA A 78 5.85 -0.44 3.93
N ALA A 79 6.90 0.38 3.92
CA ALA A 79 7.06 1.50 4.84
C ALA A 79 6.72 2.82 4.14
N ARG A 80 5.89 3.63 4.77
CA ARG A 80 5.61 4.99 4.28
C ARG A 80 6.76 5.92 4.67
N GLN A 81 7.39 6.56 3.68
CA GLN A 81 8.40 7.60 3.89
C GLN A 81 7.74 8.87 4.47
N ARG A 82 8.48 9.63 5.28
CA ARG A 82 8.02 10.88 5.93
C ARG A 82 7.59 11.90 4.86
N SER A 83 6.29 12.00 4.58
CA SER A 83 5.75 13.02 3.67
C SER A 83 5.75 14.39 4.34
N ARG A 84 6.12 15.45 3.59
CA ARG A 84 6.10 16.84 4.06
C ARG A 84 4.68 17.36 4.32
N HIS A 85 3.65 16.70 3.78
CA HIS A 85 2.25 17.09 3.89
C HIS A 85 1.72 16.99 5.33
N GLY A 86 1.01 18.04 5.80
CA GLY A 86 0.42 18.16 7.14
C GLY A 86 -0.49 16.98 7.51
N ASN A 87 -0.92 16.89 8.78
CA ASN A 87 -1.78 15.82 9.31
C ASN A 87 -2.87 15.43 8.30
N GLY A 88 -2.64 14.31 7.61
CA GLY A 88 -3.37 13.95 6.41
C GLY A 88 -3.59 12.45 6.41
N TYR A 89 -4.82 12.06 6.13
CA TYR A 89 -5.20 10.67 5.94
C TYR A 89 -4.51 10.13 4.69
N ALA A 90 -3.91 8.96 4.81
CA ALA A 90 -3.29 8.24 3.71
C ALA A 90 -4.35 7.34 3.08
N LYS A 91 -4.68 7.52 1.80
CA LYS A 91 -5.58 6.61 1.08
C LYS A 91 -4.74 5.58 0.34
N THR A 92 -4.99 4.30 0.59
CA THR A 92 -4.47 3.24 -0.26
C THR A 92 -5.44 3.06 -1.41
N CYS A 93 -5.00 3.32 -2.64
CA CYS A 93 -5.75 2.96 -3.82
C CYS A 93 -5.43 1.51 -4.18
N ILE A 94 -6.49 0.75 -4.40
CA ILE A 94 -6.46 -0.61 -4.92
C ILE A 94 -6.83 -0.48 -6.39
N ASP A 95 -5.97 -0.99 -7.27
CA ASP A 95 -6.10 -0.92 -8.73
C ASP A 95 -6.04 0.52 -9.27
N CYS A 96 -5.11 1.30 -8.73
CA CYS A 96 -4.76 2.60 -9.30
C CYS A 96 -3.91 2.37 -10.56
N ALA A 97 -4.53 2.34 -11.73
CA ALA A 97 -3.79 2.71 -12.93
C ALA A 97 -3.22 4.12 -12.66
N PRO A 98 -1.90 4.36 -12.87
CA PRO A 98 -1.37 5.70 -12.76
C PRO A 98 -2.19 6.59 -13.69
N ALA A 99 -2.70 7.71 -13.18
CA ALA A 99 -3.28 8.73 -14.03
C ALA A 99 -2.22 9.05 -15.10
N ALA A 100 -2.50 8.64 -16.34
CA ALA A 100 -1.66 8.93 -17.47
C ALA A 100 -1.46 10.45 -17.51
N ALA A 101 -0.20 10.87 -17.57
CA ALA A 101 0.15 12.22 -18.02
C ALA A 101 -0.21 12.37 -19.50
#